data_AF-A0A0C3HM24-F1
#
_entry.id   AF-A0A0C3HM24-F1
#
_cell.length_a   1.000
_cell.length_b   1.000
_cell.length_c   1.000
_cell.angle_alpha   90.00
_cell.angle_beta   90.00
_cell.angle_gamma   90.00
#
_symmetry.space_group_name_H-M   'P 1'
#
loop_
_entity.id
_entity.type
_entity.pdbx_description
1 polymer ?
#
loop_
_entity_poly.entity_id
_entity_poly.type
_entity_poly.pdbx_seq_one_letter_code
_entity_poly.pdbx_strand_id
1 'polypeptide(L)' 'PICTKESQDVWMPLDAAKEIVKSQGYKVKKFKKTSTGCYELYGYDSNGKRAEIYYNPVDMSVVEENEDED' A
#
# COMPACT_ATOMS: atom_id res chain seq x y z
N PRO A 1 0.73 -7.41 8.57
CA PRO A 1 -0.72 -7.51 8.93
C PRO A 1 -1.54 -8.42 7.97
N ILE A 2 -2.75 -8.84 8.39
CA ILE A 2 -3.81 -9.38 7.50
C ILE A 2 -4.76 -8.22 7.17
N CYS A 3 -4.97 -7.90 5.89
CA CYS A 3 -5.76 -6.73 5.50
C CYS A 3 -7.21 -7.07 5.12
N THR A 4 -7.43 -8.12 4.34
CA THR A 4 -8.78 -8.60 4.00
C THR A 4 -8.80 -10.11 3.75
N LYS A 5 -9.99 -10.71 3.86
CA LYS A 5 -10.30 -12.08 3.42
C LYS A 5 -11.17 -12.11 2.16
N GLU A 6 -11.55 -10.95 1.66
CA GLU A 6 -12.35 -10.81 0.45
C GLU A 6 -11.57 -11.32 -0.77
N SER A 7 -12.31 -11.86 -1.73
CA SER A 7 -11.75 -12.43 -2.96
C SER A 7 -11.12 -11.34 -3.85
N GLN A 8 -10.11 -11.71 -4.64
CA GLN A 8 -9.33 -10.75 -5.45
C GLN A 8 -10.12 -10.07 -6.57
N ASP A 9 -11.31 -10.58 -6.91
CA ASP A 9 -12.23 -9.99 -7.88
C ASP A 9 -12.87 -8.68 -7.39
N VAL A 10 -12.97 -8.49 -6.08
CA VAL A 10 -13.45 -7.22 -5.49
C VAL A 10 -12.33 -6.24 -5.16
N TRP A 11 -11.08 -6.61 -5.42
CA TRP A 11 -9.93 -5.75 -5.16
C TRP A 11 -9.81 -4.68 -6.25
N MET A 12 -9.47 -3.47 -5.85
CA MET A 12 -9.14 -2.41 -6.80
C MET A 12 -7.98 -2.85 -7.71
N PRO A 13 -8.00 -2.56 -9.02
CA PRO A 13 -6.85 -2.82 -9.89
C PRO A 13 -5.56 -2.20 -9.34
N LEU A 14 -4.46 -2.95 -9.40
CA LEU A 14 -3.19 -2.54 -8.79
C LEU A 14 -2.69 -1.19 -9.31
N ASP A 15 -2.89 -0.91 -10.61
CA ASP A 15 -2.50 0.37 -11.21
C ASP A 15 -3.34 1.54 -10.67
N ALA A 16 -4.64 1.35 -10.48
CA ALA A 16 -5.51 2.38 -9.89
C ALA A 16 -5.11 2.66 -8.43
N ALA A 17 -4.86 1.61 -7.66
CA ALA A 17 -4.35 1.71 -6.29
C ALA A 17 -2.99 2.43 -6.23
N LYS A 18 -2.10 2.18 -7.20
CA LYS A 18 -0.80 2.85 -7.29
C LYS A 18 -0.92 4.35 -7.55
N GLU A 19 -1.88 4.78 -8.36
CA GLU A 19 -2.15 6.20 -8.59
C GLU A 19 -2.71 6.89 -7.34
N ILE A 20 -3.57 6.21 -6.56
CA ILE A 20 -4.05 6.73 -5.27
C ILE A 20 -2.87 6.99 -4.33
N VAL A 21 -1.97 6.02 -4.17
CA VAL A 21 -0.79 6.15 -3.31
C VAL A 21 0.13 7.29 -3.76
N LYS A 22 0.36 7.45 -5.07
CA LYS A 22 1.12 8.59 -5.60
C LYS A 22 0.43 9.93 -5.31
N SER A 23 -0.89 9.99 -5.41
CA SER A 23 -1.67 11.21 -5.14
C SER A 23 -1.61 11.65 -3.67
N GLN A 24 -1.34 10.71 -2.76
CA GLN A 24 -1.09 10.98 -1.34
C GLN A 24 0.33 11.54 -1.07
N GLY A 25 1.18 11.64 -2.11
CA GLY A 25 2.53 12.19 -1.99
C GLY A 25 3.63 11.14 -1.82
N TYR A 26 3.29 9.84 -1.81
CA TYR A 26 4.28 8.79 -1.67
C TYR A 26 5.03 8.51 -2.99
N LYS A 27 6.33 8.30 -2.87
CA LYS A 27 7.21 7.89 -3.95
C LYS A 27 7.32 6.37 -3.98
N VAL A 28 6.56 5.74 -4.87
CA VAL A 28 6.46 4.28 -4.98
C VAL A 28 7.74 3.66 -5.54
N LYS A 29 8.45 2.84 -4.75
CA LYS A 29 9.56 1.99 -5.23
C LYS A 29 9.09 0.58 -5.61
N LYS A 30 8.24 -0.01 -4.78
CA LYS A 30 7.60 -1.31 -5.01
C LYS A 30 6.16 -1.24 -4.54
N PHE A 31 5.26 -1.82 -5.32
CA PHE A 31 3.86 -1.96 -4.93
C PHE A 31 3.39 -3.35 -5.34
N LYS A 32 3.01 -4.18 -4.38
CA LYS A 32 2.72 -5.61 -4.62
C LYS A 32 1.52 -6.11 -3.82
N LYS A 33 0.93 -7.20 -4.29
CA LYS A 33 -0.03 -8.00 -3.52
C LYS A 33 0.73 -8.88 -2.54
N THR A 34 0.23 -9.02 -1.32
CA THR A 34 0.76 -9.97 -0.33
C THR A 34 -0.13 -11.22 -0.26
N SER A 35 0.41 -12.32 0.27
CA SER A 35 -0.37 -13.52 0.56
C SER A 35 -1.37 -13.32 1.71
N THR A 36 -1.21 -12.27 2.51
CA THR A 36 -2.07 -11.91 3.65
C THR A 36 -3.20 -10.95 3.28
N GLY A 37 -3.48 -10.79 1.98
CA GLY A 37 -4.62 -10.02 1.50
C GLY A 37 -4.36 -8.50 1.41
N CYS A 38 -3.11 -8.05 1.35
CA CYS A 38 -2.78 -6.62 1.33
C CYS A 38 -2.25 -6.16 -0.03
N TYR A 39 -2.36 -4.86 -0.28
CA TYR A 39 -1.40 -4.15 -1.13
C TYR A 39 -0.32 -3.53 -0.27
N GLU A 40 0.93 -3.74 -0.64
CA GLU A 40 2.08 -3.35 0.15
C GLU A 40 2.97 -2.42 -0.68
N LEU A 41 3.13 -1.21 -0.16
CA LEU A 41 4.01 -0.17 -0.65
C LEU A 41 5.35 -0.25 0.07
N TYR A 42 6.42 -0.27 -0.71
CA TYR A 42 7.73 0.17 -0.26
C TYR A 42 8.10 1.42 -1.03
N GLY A 43 8.40 2.50 -0.33
CA GLY A 43 8.62 3.79 -0.95
C GLY A 43 9.21 4.81 0.00
N TYR A 44 8.93 6.07 -0.33
CA TYR A 44 9.29 7.20 0.50
C TYR A 44 8.07 8.11 0.68
N ASP A 45 7.95 8.71 1.86
CA ASP A 45 6.96 9.75 2.14
C ASP A 45 7.34 11.08 1.45
N SER A 46 6.53 12.11 1.68
CA SER A 46 6.78 13.45 1.15
C SER A 46 8.04 14.12 1.70
N ASN A 47 8.55 13.68 2.86
CA ASN A 47 9.77 14.16 3.49
C ASN A 47 11.02 13.37 3.05
N GLY A 48 10.86 12.32 2.25
CA GLY A 48 11.94 11.44 1.81
C GLY A 48 12.32 10.36 2.83
N LYS A 49 11.55 10.17 3.91
CA LYS A 49 11.70 9.04 4.83
C LYS A 49 11.18 7.76 4.19
N ARG A 50 11.76 6.61 4.54
CA ARG A 50 11.29 5.31 4.03
C ARG A 50 9.93 5.00 4.64
N ALA A 51 9.02 4.52 3.81
CA ALA A 51 7.71 4.07 4.24
C ALA A 51 7.42 2.65 3.72
N GLU A 52 7.00 1.78 4.62
CA GLU A 52 6.38 0.50 4.32
C GLU A 52 4.91 0.55 4.76
N ILE A 53 3.99 0.48 3.80
CA ILE A 53 2.55 0.68 4.07
C ILE A 53 1.75 -0.50 3.52
N TYR A 54 0.91 -1.06 4.36
CA TYR A 54 -0.04 -2.11 4.02
C TYR A 54 -1.45 -1.52 3.89
N TYR A 55 -2.04 -1.65 2.71
CA TYR A 55 -3.38 -1.19 2.39
C TYR A 55 -4.34 -2.36 2.25
N ASN A 56 -5.59 -2.15 2.68
CA ASN A 56 -6.70 -3.00 2.29
C ASN A 56 -7.03 -2.76 0.81
N PRO A 57 -6.94 -3.78 -0.06
CA PRO A 57 -7.12 -3.61 -1.50
C PRO A 57 -8.58 -3.37 -1.93
N VAL A 58 -9.55 -3.51 -1.04
CA VAL A 58 -10.97 -3.27 -1.31
C VAL A 58 -11.29 -1.77 -1.30
N ASP A 59 -10.75 -1.04 -0.32
CA ASP A 59 -11.08 0.37 -0.08
C ASP A 59 -9.85 1.30 -0.03
N MET A 60 -8.64 0.75 -0.17
CA MET A 60 -7.36 1.46 -0.04
C MET A 60 -7.13 2.11 1.33
N SER A 61 -7.79 1.64 2.39
CA SER A 61 -7.51 2.06 3.76
C SER A 61 -6.14 1.55 4.22
N VAL A 62 -5.42 2.39 4.98
CA VAL A 62 -4.15 1.99 5.62
C VAL A 62 -4.46 1.07 6.78
N VAL A 63 -3.86 -0.12 6.76
CA VAL A 63 -3.96 -1.14 7.82
C VAL A 63 -2.76 -1.07 8.75
N GLU A 64 -1.58 -0.82 8.20
CA GLU A 64 -0.32 -0.68 8.95
C GLU A 64 0.64 0.21 8.16
N GLU A 65 1.38 1.07 8.86
CA GLU A 65 2.42 1.94 8.30
C GLU A 65 3.62 1.89 9.23
N ASN A 66 4.78 1.58 8.66
CA ASN A 66 6.07 1.58 9.35
C ASN A 66 6.98 2.59 8.65
N GLU A 67 7.55 3.51 9.43
CA GLU A 67 8.57 4.44 8.98
C GLU A 67 9.91 4.02 9.60
N ASP A 68 10.90 3.68 8.76
CA ASP A 68 12.26 3.45 9.24
C ASP A 68 12.98 4.80 9.31
N GLU A 69 13.32 5.22 10.54
CA GLU A 69 14.35 6.22 10.77
C GLU A 69 15.72 5.51 10.70
N ASP A 70 16.40 5.60 9.54
CA ASP A 70 17.81 5.19 9.43
C ASP A 70 18.67 5.92 10.49
#